data_AF-A0A2E7TI43-F1
#
_entry.id   AF-A0A2E7TI43-F1
#
_cell.length_a   1.000
_cell.length_b   1.000
_cell.length_c   1.000
_cell.angle_alpha   90.00
_cell.angle_beta   90.00
_cell.angle_gamma   90.00
#
_symmetry.space_group_name_H-M   'P 1'
#
loop_
_entity.id
_entity.type
_entity.pdbx_description
1 polymer ?
#
loop_
_entity_poly.entity_id
_entity_poly.type
_entity_poly.pdbx_seq_one_letter_code
_entity_poly.pdbx_strand_id
1 'polypeptide(L)'
;MFVSCDLIDPTFENVLDVQNNDPPALLFSPEEYTASVGEEVAVNLYALEVENVAALQAQILYDKDRLEIVSIGPGTFFDSNDSPLFVTDTSNPGRLDVYSVFLGSSKEVSGTGDLATIVFRVIAAGDAYLEVSGASELLNKASQPIALKSLGIGVIRAQ
;
A
#
# COMPACT_ATOMS: atom_id res chain seq x y z
N MET A 1 27.49 29.41 -32.53
CA MET A 1 26.19 28.70 -32.58
C MET A 1 26.25 27.65 -31.48
N PHE A 2 25.64 27.92 -30.34
CA PHE A 2 25.71 27.05 -29.16
C PHE A 2 24.69 25.93 -29.32
N VAL A 3 25.13 24.69 -29.35
CA VAL A 3 24.27 23.52 -29.23
C VAL A 3 23.92 23.42 -27.75
N SER A 4 22.73 23.89 -27.39
CA SER A 4 22.16 23.63 -26.07
C SER A 4 21.82 22.15 -26.04
N CYS A 5 22.51 21.37 -25.22
CA CYS A 5 21.99 20.09 -24.77
C CYS A 5 20.71 20.41 -23.99
N ASP A 6 19.56 20.06 -24.57
CA ASP A 6 18.33 19.91 -23.81
C ASP A 6 18.57 18.72 -22.88
N LEU A 7 18.99 19.02 -21.65
CA LEU A 7 18.94 18.05 -20.57
C LEU A 7 17.46 17.94 -20.24
N ILE A 8 16.80 16.91 -20.78
CA ILE A 8 15.58 16.39 -20.18
C ILE A 8 15.95 16.03 -18.75
N ASP A 9 15.55 16.88 -17.80
CA ASP A 9 15.51 16.52 -16.39
C ASP A 9 14.41 15.46 -16.26
N PRO A 10 14.75 14.19 -16.02
CA PRO A 10 13.73 13.20 -15.74
C PRO A 10 13.07 13.58 -14.42
N THR A 11 11.83 14.05 -14.45
CA THR A 11 10.99 14.15 -13.26
C THR A 11 10.67 12.72 -12.82
N PHE A 12 11.51 12.17 -11.94
CA PHE A 12 11.23 10.92 -11.24
C PHE A 12 10.24 11.24 -10.13
N GLU A 13 8.96 11.40 -10.50
CA GLU A 13 7.86 11.54 -9.55
C GLU A 13 7.61 10.16 -8.91
N ASN A 14 8.35 9.83 -7.86
CA ASN A 14 8.09 8.63 -7.08
C ASN A 14 7.00 8.95 -6.05
N VAL A 15 5.95 8.13 -5.99
CA VAL A 15 4.86 8.27 -5.02
C VAL A 15 5.38 8.17 -3.57
N LEU A 16 6.52 7.49 -3.35
CA LEU A 16 7.17 7.38 -2.05
C LEU A 16 8.09 8.57 -1.72
N ASP A 17 8.15 9.60 -2.55
CA ASP A 17 8.86 10.84 -2.23
C ASP A 17 7.97 11.77 -1.40
N VAL A 18 8.52 12.31 -0.31
CA VAL A 18 7.82 13.21 0.62
C VAL A 18 7.35 14.54 0.00
N GLN A 19 7.82 14.88 -1.19
CA GLN A 19 7.34 16.07 -1.92
C GLN A 19 6.00 15.82 -2.62
N ASN A 20 5.65 14.54 -2.80
CA ASN A 20 4.47 14.10 -3.53
C ASN A 20 3.34 13.64 -2.61
N ASN A 21 3.65 13.40 -1.34
CA ASN A 21 2.70 12.97 -0.32
C ASN A 21 3.06 13.57 1.04
N ASP A 22 2.05 13.78 1.90
CA ASP A 22 2.27 14.22 3.28
C ASP A 22 2.46 13.00 4.20
N PRO A 23 3.68 12.75 4.73
CA PRO A 23 3.89 11.71 5.73
C PRO A 23 3.44 12.13 7.14
N PRO A 24 3.04 11.18 8.02
CA PRO A 24 2.99 9.73 7.77
C PRO A 24 1.85 9.33 6.84
N ALA A 25 2.08 8.38 5.92
CA ALA A 25 1.09 7.99 4.92
C ALA A 25 1.04 6.49 4.67
N LEU A 26 -0.08 6.04 4.09
CA LEU A 26 -0.26 4.69 3.53
C LEU A 26 -0.53 4.80 2.04
N LEU A 27 0.31 4.20 1.20
CA LEU A 27 0.32 4.46 -0.26
C LEU A 27 0.43 3.15 -1.05
N PHE A 28 -0.10 3.15 -2.28
CA PHE A 28 0.23 2.11 -3.25
C PHE A 28 1.47 2.52 -4.03
N SER A 29 2.39 1.58 -4.27
CA SER A 29 3.57 1.85 -5.11
C SER A 29 3.92 0.66 -6.01
N PRO A 30 3.89 0.85 -7.35
CA PRO A 30 3.40 2.03 -8.07
C PRO A 30 1.92 2.37 -7.79
N GLU A 31 1.48 3.58 -8.12
CA GLU A 31 0.06 3.97 -8.02
C GLU A 31 -0.75 3.55 -9.26
N GLU A 32 -0.09 3.28 -10.39
CA GLU A 32 -0.74 2.87 -11.65
C GLU A 32 -0.17 1.56 -12.17
N TYR A 33 -1.07 0.69 -12.61
CA TYR A 33 -0.77 -0.58 -13.25
C TYR A 33 -1.53 -0.71 -14.58
N THR A 34 -1.02 -1.52 -15.49
CA THR A 34 -1.72 -1.90 -16.73
C THR A 34 -1.70 -3.40 -16.87
N ALA A 35 -2.84 -4.00 -17.22
CA ALA A 35 -2.99 -5.43 -17.39
C ALA A 35 -4.15 -5.75 -18.35
N SER A 36 -4.15 -6.93 -18.92
CA SER A 36 -5.25 -7.44 -19.75
C SER A 36 -6.24 -8.23 -18.90
N VAL A 37 -7.49 -8.35 -19.36
CA VAL A 37 -8.46 -9.26 -18.72
C VAL A 37 -7.90 -10.69 -18.66
N GLY A 38 -7.91 -11.28 -17.45
CA GLY A 38 -7.38 -12.61 -17.13
C GLY A 38 -5.99 -12.60 -16.48
N GLU A 39 -5.23 -11.51 -16.61
CA GLU A 39 -3.91 -11.36 -16.00
C GLU A 39 -3.96 -11.08 -14.50
N GLU A 40 -2.86 -11.39 -13.82
CA GLU A 40 -2.66 -11.10 -12.40
C GLU A 40 -1.72 -9.90 -12.22
N VAL A 41 -2.04 -9.03 -11.28
CA VAL A 41 -1.29 -7.82 -10.94
C VAL A 41 -0.94 -7.86 -9.46
N ALA A 42 0.35 -7.75 -9.14
CA ALA A 42 0.82 -7.60 -7.76
C ALA A 42 0.86 -6.11 -7.39
N VAL A 43 0.00 -5.72 -6.44
CA VAL A 43 -0.09 -4.37 -5.89
C VAL A 43 0.51 -4.36 -4.49
N ASN A 44 1.39 -3.41 -4.20
CA ASN A 44 2.04 -3.30 -2.91
C ASN A 44 1.52 -2.09 -2.13
N LEU A 45 1.24 -2.30 -0.84
CA LEU A 45 0.89 -1.25 0.11
C LEU A 45 2.12 -0.86 0.92
N TYR A 46 2.42 0.43 1.01
CA TYR A 46 3.58 0.98 1.72
C TYR A 46 3.16 1.89 2.88
N ALA A 47 3.97 1.88 3.94
CA ALA A 47 4.06 2.98 4.90
C ALA A 47 5.10 3.99 4.40
N LEU A 48 4.82 5.29 4.52
CA LEU A 48 5.74 6.38 4.20
C LEU A 48 6.06 7.20 5.46
N GLU A 49 7.34 7.25 5.84
CA GLU A 49 7.90 7.98 6.98
C GLU A 49 7.05 7.91 8.26
N VAL A 50 6.70 6.69 8.65
CA VAL A 50 5.96 6.43 9.89
C VAL A 50 6.93 6.28 11.06
N GLU A 51 6.49 6.60 12.27
CA GLU A 51 7.32 6.47 13.48
C GLU A 51 6.65 5.58 14.53
N ASN A 52 7.45 4.70 15.12
CA ASN A 52 7.10 3.89 16.28
C ASN A 52 5.87 2.98 16.07
N VAL A 53 5.72 2.38 14.89
CA VAL A 53 4.60 1.50 14.55
C VAL A 53 4.78 0.13 15.19
N ALA A 54 3.81 -0.29 15.99
CA ALA A 54 3.73 -1.63 16.58
C ALA A 54 2.62 -2.50 15.96
N ALA A 55 1.60 -1.86 15.37
CA ALA A 55 0.50 -2.55 14.69
C ALA A 55 -0.05 -1.76 13.49
N LEU A 56 -0.57 -2.51 12.53
CA LEU A 56 -1.26 -2.04 11.33
C LEU A 56 -2.70 -2.58 11.32
N GLN A 57 -3.64 -1.71 11.00
CA GLN A 57 -4.92 -2.04 10.40
C GLN A 57 -5.04 -1.23 9.10
N ALA A 58 -4.87 -1.85 7.94
CA ALA A 58 -5.15 -1.22 6.65
C ALA A 58 -6.48 -1.71 6.11
N GLN A 59 -7.33 -0.79 5.64
CA GLN A 59 -8.56 -1.15 4.91
C GLN A 59 -8.48 -0.61 3.49
N ILE A 60 -8.41 -1.54 2.55
CA ILE A 60 -8.33 -1.29 1.11
C ILE A 60 -9.71 -1.52 0.50
N LEU A 61 -10.24 -0.51 -0.17
CA LEU A 61 -11.43 -0.64 -1.01
C LEU A 61 -10.98 -0.91 -2.45
N TYR A 62 -11.62 -1.85 -3.13
CA TYR A 62 -11.27 -2.23 -4.51
C TYR A 62 -12.50 -2.44 -5.38
N ASP A 63 -12.36 -2.20 -6.69
CA ASP A 63 -13.42 -2.46 -7.67
C ASP A 63 -13.64 -3.97 -7.87
N LYS A 64 -14.52 -4.55 -7.05
CA LYS A 64 -14.91 -5.96 -7.09
C LYS A 64 -15.59 -6.40 -8.39
N ASP A 65 -16.09 -5.47 -9.21
CA ASP A 65 -16.73 -5.80 -10.48
C ASP A 65 -15.66 -5.97 -11.60
N ARG A 66 -14.41 -5.61 -11.30
CA ARG A 66 -13.26 -5.70 -12.23
C ARG A 66 -12.08 -6.48 -11.69
N LEU A 67 -11.97 -6.64 -10.38
CA LEU A 67 -10.84 -7.29 -9.71
C LEU A 67 -11.29 -8.39 -8.77
N GLU A 68 -10.55 -9.49 -8.77
CA GLU A 68 -10.67 -10.60 -7.83
C GLU A 68 -9.36 -10.76 -7.07
N ILE A 69 -9.41 -10.88 -5.74
CA ILE A 69 -8.20 -11.15 -4.94
C ILE A 69 -7.80 -12.61 -5.12
N VAL A 70 -6.56 -12.84 -5.57
CA VAL A 70 -5.96 -14.18 -5.73
C VAL A 70 -5.17 -14.58 -4.50
N SER A 71 -4.33 -13.68 -3.99
CA SER A 71 -3.55 -13.92 -2.78
C SER A 71 -3.15 -12.62 -2.09
N ILE A 72 -2.86 -12.71 -0.80
CA ILE A 72 -2.40 -11.61 0.03
C ILE A 72 -1.23 -12.12 0.87
N GLY A 73 -0.10 -11.40 0.85
CA GLY A 73 1.11 -11.75 1.59
C GLY A 73 1.62 -10.59 2.44
N PRO A 74 2.36 -10.89 3.53
CA PRO A 74 3.02 -9.86 4.33
C PRO A 74 4.14 -9.18 3.53
N GLY A 75 4.26 -7.87 3.71
CA GLY A 75 5.45 -7.13 3.30
C GLY A 75 6.56 -7.21 4.34
N THR A 76 7.68 -6.57 4.04
CA THR A 76 8.92 -6.66 4.85
C THR A 76 9.04 -5.61 5.94
N PHE A 77 8.13 -4.64 6.03
CA PHE A 77 8.22 -3.52 6.99
C PHE A 77 8.21 -3.97 8.45
N PHE A 78 7.51 -5.07 8.74
CA PHE A 78 7.48 -5.67 10.07
C PHE A 78 8.46 -6.84 10.23
N ASP A 79 9.31 -7.11 9.24
CA ASP A 79 10.32 -8.17 9.35
C ASP A 79 11.30 -7.84 10.47
N SER A 80 11.27 -8.66 11.50
CA SER A 80 12.15 -8.57 12.65
C SER A 80 12.52 -9.96 13.11
N ASN A 81 13.45 -10.08 14.07
CA ASN A 81 13.79 -11.37 14.67
C ASN A 81 12.59 -12.07 15.36
N ASP A 82 11.48 -11.36 15.59
CA ASP A 82 10.19 -11.94 15.95
C ASP A 82 9.22 -11.68 14.81
N SER A 83 8.65 -12.74 14.24
CA SER A 83 7.67 -12.61 13.16
C SER A 83 6.38 -11.98 13.69
N PRO A 84 5.86 -10.93 13.04
CA PRO A 84 4.55 -10.36 13.40
C PRO A 84 3.44 -11.38 13.09
N LEU A 85 2.30 -11.25 13.77
CA LEU A 85 1.06 -11.88 13.32
C LEU A 85 0.53 -11.08 12.13
N PHE A 86 0.31 -11.75 11.00
CA PHE A 86 -0.31 -11.17 9.80
C PHE A 86 -1.64 -11.87 9.51
N VAL A 87 -2.73 -11.10 9.46
CA VAL A 87 -4.10 -11.61 9.27
C VAL A 87 -4.82 -10.75 8.24
N THR A 88 -5.68 -11.37 7.43
CA THR A 88 -6.48 -10.69 6.42
C THR A 88 -7.94 -11.07 6.53
N ASP A 89 -8.83 -10.14 6.18
CA ASP A 89 -10.28 -10.37 6.07
C ASP A 89 -10.78 -9.87 4.71
N THR A 90 -11.40 -10.78 3.96
CA THR A 90 -12.01 -10.56 2.64
C THR A 90 -13.50 -10.94 2.62
N SER A 91 -14.13 -11.05 3.79
CA SER A 91 -15.53 -11.47 3.92
C SER A 91 -16.53 -10.49 3.29
N ASN A 92 -16.12 -9.23 3.11
CA ASN A 92 -16.92 -8.18 2.46
C ASN A 92 -16.40 -7.93 1.02
N PRO A 93 -17.14 -8.32 -0.02
CA PRO A 93 -16.72 -8.08 -1.40
C PRO A 93 -16.42 -6.60 -1.68
N GLY A 94 -15.26 -6.33 -2.29
CA GLY A 94 -14.80 -4.95 -2.57
C GLY A 94 -14.07 -4.30 -1.39
N ARG A 95 -13.84 -5.04 -0.30
CA ARG A 95 -13.05 -4.58 0.85
C ARG A 95 -12.07 -5.67 1.29
N LEU A 96 -10.84 -5.25 1.55
CA LEU A 96 -9.79 -6.05 2.16
C LEU A 96 -9.33 -5.33 3.43
N ASP A 97 -9.42 -6.00 4.58
CA ASP A 97 -8.72 -5.56 5.80
C ASP A 97 -7.44 -6.37 6.00
N VAL A 98 -6.34 -5.68 6.26
CA VAL A 98 -5.02 -6.26 6.56
C VAL A 98 -4.60 -5.85 7.97
N TYR A 99 -4.26 -6.83 8.78
CA TYR A 99 -3.79 -6.66 10.15
C TYR A 99 -2.37 -7.19 10.28
N SER A 100 -1.47 -6.39 10.88
CA SER A 100 -0.14 -6.84 11.28
C SER A 100 0.16 -6.38 12.70
N VAL A 101 0.60 -7.25 13.60
CA VAL A 101 0.88 -6.90 15.00
C VAL A 101 2.02 -7.73 15.60
N PHE A 102 2.90 -7.09 16.36
CA PHE A 102 3.87 -7.80 17.17
C PHE A 102 3.21 -8.34 18.46
N LEU A 103 3.11 -9.66 18.60
CA LEU A 103 2.50 -10.28 19.79
C LEU A 103 3.46 -10.26 21.00
N GLY A 104 3.03 -9.66 22.10
CA GLY A 104 3.73 -9.74 23.41
C GLY A 104 5.09 -9.04 23.48
N SER A 105 5.51 -8.34 22.42
CA SER A 105 6.77 -7.60 22.37
C SER A 105 6.53 -6.10 22.46
N SER A 106 7.49 -5.35 23.00
CA SER A 106 7.48 -3.88 22.97
C SER A 106 8.13 -3.34 21.68
N LYS A 107 8.11 -4.12 20.59
CA LYS A 107 8.76 -3.77 19.33
C LYS A 107 7.95 -2.74 18.57
N GLU A 108 8.68 -1.82 17.96
CA GLU A 108 8.19 -0.77 17.11
C GLU A 108 9.14 -0.65 15.91
N VAL A 109 8.59 -0.37 14.74
CA VAL A 109 9.34 -0.11 13.50
C VAL A 109 9.02 1.31 13.00
N SER A 110 9.98 1.93 12.33
CA SER A 110 9.86 3.29 11.78
C SER A 110 10.48 3.34 10.38
N GLY A 111 10.10 4.35 9.60
CA GLY A 111 10.63 4.62 8.27
C GLY A 111 9.59 4.40 7.18
N THR A 112 10.08 4.05 5.99
CA THR A 112 9.27 3.78 4.80
C THR A 112 9.48 2.33 4.40
N GLY A 113 8.41 1.60 4.11
CA GLY A 113 8.54 0.20 3.70
C GLY A 113 7.24 -0.49 3.35
N ASP A 114 7.40 -1.66 2.76
CA ASP A 114 6.31 -2.49 2.22
C ASP A 114 5.56 -3.22 3.35
N LEU A 115 4.25 -3.05 3.40
CA LEU A 115 3.36 -3.58 4.42
C LEU A 115 2.68 -4.88 3.96
N ALA A 116 2.31 -4.96 2.68
CA ALA A 116 1.59 -6.09 2.12
C ALA A 116 1.63 -6.09 0.60
N THR A 117 1.71 -7.29 0.02
CA THR A 117 1.48 -7.52 -1.41
C THR A 117 0.12 -8.16 -1.62
N ILE A 118 -0.72 -7.55 -2.45
CA ILE A 118 -2.03 -8.06 -2.87
C ILE A 118 -1.95 -8.42 -4.35
N VAL A 119 -2.24 -9.68 -4.67
CA VAL A 119 -2.34 -10.14 -6.07
C VAL A 119 -3.80 -10.12 -6.49
N PHE A 120 -4.13 -9.27 -7.47
CA PHE A 120 -5.45 -9.21 -8.08
C PHE A 120 -5.46 -9.89 -9.44
N ARG A 121 -6.49 -10.66 -9.76
CA ARG A 121 -6.84 -11.04 -11.13
C ARG A 121 -7.78 -10.02 -11.72
N VAL A 122 -7.49 -9.58 -12.94
CA VAL A 122 -8.38 -8.71 -13.72
C VAL A 122 -9.49 -9.56 -14.35
N ILE A 123 -10.75 -9.25 -14.03
CA ILE A 123 -11.92 -10.00 -14.51
C ILE A 123 -12.81 -9.21 -15.49
N ALA A 124 -12.59 -7.89 -15.63
CA ALA A 124 -13.27 -7.05 -16.63
C ALA A 124 -12.42 -5.83 -17.05
N ALA A 125 -12.57 -5.39 -18.31
CA ALA A 125 -11.82 -4.26 -18.88
C ALA A 125 -12.34 -2.89 -18.41
N GLY A 126 -11.46 -1.90 -18.31
CA GLY A 126 -11.71 -0.56 -17.79
C GLY A 126 -10.82 -0.21 -16.59
N ASP A 127 -10.89 1.04 -16.13
CA ASP A 127 -10.14 1.47 -14.94
C ASP A 127 -10.76 0.87 -13.68
N ALA A 128 -9.95 0.15 -12.90
CA ALA A 128 -10.31 -0.42 -11.61
C ALA A 128 -9.52 0.28 -10.50
N TYR A 129 -10.23 1.02 -9.64
CA TYR A 129 -9.61 1.82 -8.57
C TYR A 129 -9.43 1.02 -7.29
N LEU A 130 -8.39 1.40 -6.55
CA LEU A 130 -8.02 0.94 -5.22
C LEU A 130 -7.90 2.16 -4.32
N GLU A 131 -8.40 2.10 -3.09
CA GLU A 131 -8.32 3.22 -2.14
C GLU A 131 -7.92 2.70 -0.76
N VAL A 132 -6.93 3.35 -0.13
CA VAL A 132 -6.72 3.20 1.31
C VAL A 132 -7.76 4.04 2.03
N SER A 133 -8.72 3.40 2.69
CA SER A 133 -9.80 4.12 3.36
C SER A 133 -9.36 4.80 4.66
N GLY A 134 -10.12 5.82 5.07
CA GLY A 134 -9.93 6.52 6.35
C GLY A 134 -10.20 5.69 7.61
N ALA A 135 -10.61 4.42 7.47
CA ALA A 135 -10.70 3.46 8.57
C ALA A 135 -9.35 2.78 8.88
N SER A 136 -8.30 3.09 8.11
CA SER A 136 -6.96 2.55 8.31
C SER A 136 -6.25 3.25 9.47
N GLU A 137 -5.55 2.48 10.29
CA GLU A 137 -4.84 2.97 11.47
C GLU A 137 -3.47 2.31 11.62
N LEU A 138 -2.51 3.11 12.11
CA LEU A 138 -1.25 2.64 12.64
C LEU A 138 -1.25 2.90 14.15
N LEU A 139 -0.84 1.92 14.95
CA LEU A 139 -0.77 2.05 16.40
C LEU A 139 0.67 1.90 16.87
N ASN A 140 1.06 2.70 17.87
CA ASN A 140 2.30 2.50 18.60
C ASN A 140 2.17 1.41 19.69
N LYS A 141 3.25 1.08 20.40
CA LYS A 141 3.21 0.04 21.46
C LYS A 141 2.26 0.35 22.61
N ALA A 142 1.94 1.62 22.82
CA ALA A 142 0.98 2.07 23.83
C ALA A 142 -0.48 2.00 23.32
N SER A 143 -0.71 1.39 22.16
CA SER A 143 -2.02 1.33 21.47
C SER A 143 -2.60 2.72 21.18
N GLN A 144 -1.72 3.71 20.97
CA GLN A 144 -2.14 5.05 20.58
C GLN A 144 -2.02 5.18 19.06
N PRO A 145 -3.00 5.82 18.40
CA PRO A 145 -2.97 6.00 16.97
C PRO A 145 -1.86 6.96 16.54
N ILE A 146 -1.21 6.62 15.44
CA ILE A 146 -0.29 7.48 14.70
C ILE A 146 -1.11 8.16 13.61
N ALA A 147 -1.13 9.50 13.62
CA ALA A 147 -1.93 10.28 12.68
C ALA A 147 -1.38 10.15 11.25
N LEU A 148 -2.17 9.52 10.37
CA LEU A 148 -1.92 9.51 8.94
C LEU A 148 -2.36 10.84 8.33
N LYS A 149 -1.50 11.44 7.49
CA LYS A 149 -1.78 12.71 6.80
C LYS A 149 -2.21 12.51 5.34
N SER A 150 -1.76 11.42 4.72
CA SER A 150 -2.15 11.04 3.36
C SER A 150 -2.53 9.56 3.26
N LEU A 151 -3.47 9.27 2.37
CA LEU A 151 -3.96 7.94 2.04
C LEU A 151 -3.98 7.79 0.52
N GLY A 152 -3.37 6.70 0.03
CA GLY A 152 -3.13 6.49 -1.40
C GLY A 152 -4.34 5.97 -2.15
N ILE A 153 -4.40 6.35 -3.43
CA ILE A 153 -5.30 5.79 -4.43
C ILE A 153 -4.44 5.08 -5.47
N GLY A 154 -4.88 3.90 -5.91
CA GLY A 154 -4.25 3.15 -6.99
C GLY A 154 -5.23 2.88 -8.12
N VAL A 155 -4.70 2.60 -9.31
CA VAL A 155 -5.52 2.20 -10.47
C VAL A 155 -4.86 1.06 -11.23
N ILE A 156 -5.65 0.04 -11.54
CA ILE A 156 -5.31 -1.00 -12.52
C ILE A 156 -6.10 -0.69 -13.79
N ARG A 157 -5.41 -0.28 -14.85
CA ARG A 157 -6.00 -0.02 -16.16
C ARG A 157 -6.12 -1.34 -16.93
N ALA A 158 -7.32 -1.91 -16.94
CA ALA A 158 -7.59 -3.18 -17.59
C ALA A 158 -7.93 -2.99 -19.08
N GLN A 159 -7.21 -3.67 -19.96
CA GLN A 159 -7.43 -3.64 -21.42
C GLN A 159 -8.09 -4.93 -21.94
#